data_AF-A0A9X3IVD9-F1
#
_entry.id   AF-A0A9X3IVD9-F1
#
_cell.length_a   1.000
_cell.length_b   1.000
_cell.length_c   1.000
_cell.angle_alpha   90.00
_cell.angle_beta   90.00
_cell.angle_gamma   90.00
#
_symmetry.space_group_name_H-M   'P 1'
#
loop_
_entity.id
_entity.type
_entity.pdbx_description
1 polymer ?
#
loop_
_entity_poly.entity_id
_entity_poly.type
_entity_poly.pdbx_seq_one_letter_code
_entity_poly.pdbx_strand_id
1 'polypeptide(L)' 'MRTIEANLNDRTLDHCIRIPLTEHRLGELCIRAGDRVRLTGEDMEVEARVEFRASEVVAVPTWSTLIYVD' A
#
# COMPACT_ATOMS: atom_id res chain seq x y z
N MET A 1 12.63 -4.41 -1.41
CA MET A 1 11.20 -4.08 -1.35
C MET A 1 11.05 -2.94 -0.36
N ARG A 2 10.30 -1.87 -0.71
CA ARG A 2 10.12 -0.70 0.16
C ARG A 2 8.94 -0.92 1.11
N THR A 3 9.00 -0.35 2.31
CA THR A 3 7.91 -0.38 3.29
C THR A 3 7.20 0.96 3.31
N ILE A 4 5.86 0.94 3.37
CA ILE A 4 4.99 2.11 3.51
C ILE A 4 4.15 1.90 4.76
N GLU A 5 4.20 2.84 5.68
CA GLU A 5 3.27 2.87 6.81
C GLU A 5 1.89 3.29 6.32
N ALA A 6 0.86 2.48 6.61
CA ALA A 6 -0.50 2.73 6.16
C ALA A 6 -1.53 2.13 7.13
N ASN A 7 -2.71 2.75 7.20
CA ASN A 7 -3.84 2.15 7.92
C ASN A 7 -4.43 1.00 7.09
N LEU A 8 -4.12 -0.24 7.46
CA LEU A 8 -4.59 -1.44 6.76
C LEU A 8 -6.11 -1.70 6.91
N ASN A 9 -6.79 -0.92 7.76
CA ASN A 9 -8.24 -0.91 7.88
C ASN A 9 -8.91 0.15 6.99
N ASP A 10 -8.17 1.16 6.52
CA ASP A 10 -8.67 2.16 5.57
C ASP A 10 -8.66 1.60 4.14
N ARG A 11 -9.73 0.86 3.85
CA ARG A 11 -9.92 0.13 2.59
C ARG A 11 -10.89 0.88 1.68
N THR A 12 -10.58 0.86 0.39
CA THR A 12 -11.55 1.17 -0.66
C THR A 12 -12.62 0.07 -0.74
N LEU A 13 -13.71 0.33 -1.47
CA LEU A 13 -14.80 -0.65 -1.66
C LEU A 13 -14.35 -1.96 -2.30
N ASP A 14 -13.27 -1.92 -3.09
CA ASP A 14 -12.65 -3.09 -3.73
C ASP A 14 -11.47 -3.66 -2.92
N HIS A 15 -11.43 -3.39 -1.61
CA HIS A 15 -10.45 -3.95 -0.67
C HIS A 15 -8.98 -3.59 -0.94
N CYS A 16 -8.72 -2.48 -1.64
CA CYS A 16 -7.38 -1.92 -1.77
C CYS A 16 -7.09 -0.99 -0.59
N ILE A 17 -5.81 -0.84 -0.22
CA ILE A 17 -5.37 0.06 0.84
C ILE A 17 -5.07 1.43 0.24
N ARG A 18 -5.61 2.49 0.82
CA ARG A 18 -5.22 3.85 0.43
C ARG A 18 -3.79 4.11 0.85
N ILE A 19 -2.94 4.55 -0.08
CA ILE A 19 -1.57 4.93 0.24
C ILE A 19 -1.62 6.35 0.80
N PRO A 20 -1.13 6.60 2.04
CA PRO A 20 -1.17 7.93 2.66
C PRO A 20 -0.05 8.86 2.13
N LEU A 21 0.29 8.75 0.85
CA LEU A 21 1.30 9.56 0.18
C LEU A 21 0.74 10.07 -1.14
N THR A 22 1.09 11.32 -1.48
CA THR A 22 0.76 11.88 -2.79
C THR A 22 1.58 11.18 -3.88
N GLU A 23 1.08 11.19 -5.11
CA GLU A 23 1.80 10.68 -6.27
C GLU A 23 3.20 11.31 -6.42
N HIS A 24 3.30 12.62 -6.16
CA HIS A 24 4.58 13.33 -6.18
C HIS A 24 5.58 12.74 -5.18
N ARG A 25 5.15 12.49 -3.93
CA ARG A 25 6.02 11.93 -2.90
C ARG A 25 6.43 10.49 -3.20
N LEU A 26 5.54 9.71 -3.81
CA LEU A 26 5.88 8.37 -4.30
C LEU A 26 6.96 8.43 -5.39
N GLY A 27 6.87 9.41 -6.30
CA GLY A 27 7.89 9.68 -7.31
C GLY A 27 9.27 9.99 -6.70
N GLU A 28 9.33 10.85 -5.68
CA GLU A 28 10.58 11.18 -4.96
C GLU A 28 11.20 9.94 -4.28
N LEU A 29 10.36 9.00 -3.83
CA LEU A 29 10.79 7.74 -3.21
C LEU A 29 11.11 6.64 -4.24
N CYS A 30 11.05 6.96 -5.54
CA CYS A 30 11.19 6.03 -6.64
C CYS A 30 10.20 4.85 -6.55
N ILE A 31 8.97 5.13 -6.11
CA ILE A 31 7.84 4.20 -6.10
C ILE A 31 6.95 4.53 -7.30
N ARG A 32 6.67 3.52 -8.11
CA ARG A 32 5.89 3.64 -9.35
C ARG A 32 4.71 2.69 -9.34
N ALA A 33 3.73 2.95 -10.21
CA ALA A 33 2.67 1.98 -10.48
C ALA A 33 3.28 0.65 -10.94
N GLY A 34 2.78 -0.46 -10.37
CA GLY A 34 3.30 -1.80 -10.59
C GLY A 34 4.36 -2.26 -9.58
N ASP A 35 4.97 -1.35 -8.81
CA ASP A 35 5.97 -1.73 -7.81
C ASP A 35 5.34 -2.57 -6.69
N ARG A 36 6.10 -3.56 -6.21
CA ARG A 36 5.76 -4.30 -5.00
C ARG A 36 6.33 -3.57 -3.78
N VAL A 37 5.45 -3.33 -2.81
CA VAL A 37 5.75 -2.69 -1.53
C VAL A 37 5.27 -3.59 -0.40
N ARG A 38 5.82 -3.37 0.80
CA ARG A 38 5.23 -3.87 2.04
C ARG A 38 4.44 -2.73 2.67
N LEU A 39 3.21 -3.01 3.06
CA LEU A 39 2.43 -2.11 3.88
C LEU A 39 2.53 -2.58 5.32
N THR A 40 2.85 -1.67 6.23
CA THR A 40 2.91 -1.93 7.68
C THR A 40 1.86 -1.06 8.36
N GLY A 41 0.95 -1.70 9.08
CA GLY A 41 -0.01 -1.08 9.99
C GLY A 41 0.44 -1.23 11.44
N GLU A 42 -0.47 -1.02 12.38
CA GLU A 42 -0.20 -1.09 13.82
C GLU A 42 0.21 -2.50 14.27
N ASP A 43 -0.51 -3.51 13.80
CA ASP A 43 -0.42 -4.92 14.24
C ASP A 43 -0.33 -5.90 13.05
N MET A 44 -0.16 -5.39 11.84
CA MET A 44 -0.27 -6.16 10.61
C MET A 44 0.72 -5.67 9.55
N GLU A 45 1.26 -6.61 8.77
CA GLU A 45 1.99 -6.31 7.55
C GLU A 45 1.46 -7.14 6.38
N VAL A 46 1.48 -6.55 5.19
CA VAL A 46 1.05 -7.25 3.96
C VAL A 46 1.83 -6.76 2.74
N GLU A 47 2.18 -7.66 1.83
CA GLU A 47 2.73 -7.24 0.53
C GLU A 47 1.62 -6.69 -0.35
N ALA A 48 1.91 -5.64 -1.11
CA ALA A 48 0.95 -5.04 -2.02
C ALA A 48 1.61 -4.54 -3.30
N ARG A 49 0.82 -4.42 -4.36
CA ARG A 49 1.23 -3.78 -5.61
C ARG A 49 0.65 -2.37 -5.70
N VAL A 50 1.47 -1.40 -6.02
CA VAL A 50 1.03 0.00 -6.18
C VAL A 50 0.24 0.16 -7.48
N GLU A 51 -0.91 0.82 -7.42
CA GLU A 51 -1.75 1.15 -8.57
C GLU A 51 -2.15 2.64 -8.53
N PHE A 52 -1.95 3.32 -9.65
CA PHE A 52 -2.38 4.71 -9.82
C PHE A 52 -3.71 4.70 -10.57
N ARG A 53 -4.78 5.17 -9.92
CA ARG A 53 -6.13 5.26 -10.49
C ARG A 53 -6.43 6.71 -10.82
N ALA A 54 -7.49 6.92 -11.62
CA ALA A 54 -7.87 8.25 -12.08
C ALA A 54 -8.14 9.27 -10.94
N SER A 55 -8.52 8.80 -9.75
CA SER A 55 -8.85 9.66 -8.59
C SER A 55 -7.95 9.49 -7.38
N GLU A 56 -7.15 8.42 -7.29
CA GLU A 56 -6.33 8.12 -6.11
C GLU A 56 -5.20 7.12 -6.40
N VAL A 57 -4.23 7.06 -5.51
CA VAL A 57 -3.17 6.04 -5.51
C VAL A 57 -3.47 5.02 -4.42
N VAL A 58 -3.51 3.75 -4.81
CA VAL A 58 -3.84 2.64 -3.91
C VAL A 58 -2.76 1.56 -3.95
N ALA A 59 -2.75 0.73 -2.93
CA ALA A 59 -1.98 -0.48 -2.87
C ALA A 59 -2.95 -1.68 -2.92
N VAL A 60 -2.77 -2.57 -3.89
CA VAL A 60 -3.54 -3.81 -4.02
C VAL A 60 -2.86 -4.90 -3.18
N PRO A 61 -3.42 -5.27 -2.03
CA PRO A 61 -2.80 -6.22 -1.12
C PRO A 61 -2.84 -7.64 -1.67
N THR A 62 -1.77 -8.39 -1.42
CA THR A 62 -1.70 -9.83 -1.60
C THR A 62 -2.03 -10.47 -0.24
N TRP A 63 -3.32 -10.63 0.08
CA TRP A 63 -3.77 -11.04 1.41
C TRP A 63 -3.21 -12.37 1.91
N SER A 64 -2.78 -13.28 1.02
CA SER A 64 -2.08 -14.51 1.42
C SER A 64 -0.70 -14.27 2.06
N THR A 65 -0.18 -13.04 1.98
CA THR A 65 1.06 -12.60 2.63
C THR A 65 0.82 -11.81 3.92
N LEU A 66 -0.44 -11.68 4.35
CA LEU A 66 -0.77 -11.00 5.59
C LEU A 66 -0.12 -11.72 6.76
N ILE A 67 0.61 -10.95 7.56
CA ILE A 67 1.17 -11.39 8.83
C ILE A 67 0.68 -10.44 9.93
N TYR A 68 0.43 -10.99 11.10
CA TYR A 68 0.19 -10.23 12.32
C TYR A 68 1.51 -10.05 13.04
N VAL A 69 1.79 -8.84 13.50
CA VAL A 69 3.03 -8.48 14.20
C VAL A 69 2.68 -7.99 15.62
N ASP A 70 3.47 -8.43 16.60
CA ASP A 70 3.34 -8.10 18.04
C ASP A 70 4.22 -6.89 18.43
#